data_AF-A0A402D0F4-F1
#
_entry.id   AF-A0A402D0F4-F1
#
_cell.length_a   1.000
_cell.length_b   1.000
_cell.length_c   1.000
_cell.angle_alpha   90.00
_cell.angle_beta   90.00
_cell.angle_gamma   90.00
#
_symmetry.space_group_name_H-M   'P 1'
#
loop_
_entity.id
_entity.type
_entity.pdbx_description
1 polymer ?
#
loop_
_entity_poly.entity_id
_entity_poly.type
_entity_poly.pdbx_seq_one_letter_code
_entity_poly.pdbx_strand_id
1 'polypeptide(L)'
;MPVDISLHTQDHGRLDTVVYPREATRDLIPYGDDAYPLLSAMDPGDYTFFAQAQMPEFLAEWRRLLSAAETPDDKEFLTRVEKLAERCAAEPGCYLKFDGD
;
A
#
# COMPACT_ATOMS: atom_id res chain seq x y z
N MET A 1 -0.20 13.75 6.46
CA MET A 1 -1.62 13.36 6.38
C MET A 1 -1.64 11.84 6.34
N PRO A 2 -2.53 11.18 7.11
CA PRO A 2 -2.54 9.73 7.22
C PRO A 2 -2.88 9.10 5.85
N VAL A 3 -2.27 7.97 5.54
CA VAL A 3 -2.65 7.16 4.36
C VAL A 3 -3.36 5.93 4.88
N ASP A 4 -4.58 5.71 4.42
CA ASP A 4 -5.33 4.51 4.73
C ASP A 4 -5.22 3.53 3.57
N ILE A 5 -4.79 2.31 3.88
CA ILE A 5 -4.66 1.24 2.88
C ILE A 5 -5.64 0.15 3.24
N SER A 6 -6.59 -0.09 2.34
CA SER A 6 -7.70 -1.01 2.58
C SER A 6 -7.79 -2.07 1.50
N LEU A 7 -8.10 -3.29 1.91
CA LEU A 7 -8.39 -4.41 1.02
C LEU A 7 -9.88 -4.46 0.75
N HIS A 8 -10.26 -4.56 -0.51
CA HIS A 8 -11.66 -4.63 -0.96
C HIS A 8 -11.87 -5.81 -1.90
N THR A 9 -13.11 -6.31 -1.92
CA THR A 9 -13.58 -7.27 -2.93
C THR A 9 -14.21 -6.55 -4.13
N GLN A 10 -14.44 -7.30 -5.21
CA GLN A 10 -15.16 -6.86 -6.41
C GLN A 10 -16.56 -6.28 -6.11
N ASP A 11 -17.20 -6.71 -5.02
CA ASP A 11 -18.49 -6.17 -4.55
C ASP A 11 -18.34 -4.86 -3.74
N HIS A 12 -17.16 -4.24 -3.75
CA HIS A 12 -16.77 -3.10 -2.91
C HIS A 12 -16.88 -3.38 -1.40
N GLY A 13 -16.84 -4.66 -1.01
CA GLY A 13 -16.81 -5.07 0.39
C GLY A 13 -15.42 -4.81 0.98
N ARG A 14 -15.32 -3.86 1.91
CA ARG A 14 -14.06 -3.62 2.65
C ARG A 14 -13.78 -4.78 3.60
N LEU A 15 -12.69 -5.51 3.33
CA LEU A 15 -12.27 -6.68 4.10
C LEU A 15 -11.39 -6.31 5.28
N ASP A 16 -10.46 -5.39 5.08
CA ASP A 16 -9.47 -5.01 6.08
C ASP A 16 -8.91 -3.63 5.79
N THR A 17 -8.32 -2.97 6.79
CA THR A 17 -7.72 -1.64 6.65
C THR A 17 -6.55 -1.46 7.60
N VAL A 18 -5.46 -0.93 7.07
CA VAL A 18 -4.28 -0.51 7.81
C VAL A 18 -4.20 1.00 7.71
N VAL A 19 -4.35 1.65 8.87
CA VAL A 19 -4.21 3.09 9.04
C VAL A 19 -2.78 3.38 9.50
N TYR A 20 -2.08 4.30 8.85
CA TYR A 20 -0.80 4.77 9.36
C TYR A 20 -0.99 5.94 10.35
N PRO A 21 -0.56 5.82 11.62
CA PRO A 21 -0.90 6.79 12.66
C PRO A 21 -0.06 8.09 12.66
N ARG A 22 0.66 8.45 11.58
CA ARG A 22 1.57 9.61 11.58
C ARG A 22 1.55 10.45 10.30
N GLU A 23 1.94 11.71 10.45
CA GLU A 23 2.23 12.65 9.36
C GLU A 23 3.46 12.26 8.51
N ALA A 24 4.20 11.19 8.88
CA ALA A 24 5.44 10.74 8.26
C ALA A 24 5.28 9.86 7.01
N THR A 25 4.04 9.58 6.58
CA THR A 25 3.74 8.82 5.35
C THR A 25 4.33 9.44 4.08
N ARG A 26 4.57 10.77 4.09
CA ARG A 26 5.21 11.48 2.97
C ARG A 26 6.65 11.06 2.72
N ASP A 27 7.39 10.70 3.76
CA ASP A 27 8.79 10.28 3.64
C ASP A 27 8.93 8.77 3.46
N LEU A 28 7.86 8.01 3.80
CA LEU A 28 7.86 6.55 3.74
C LEU A 28 7.47 6.00 2.36
N ILE A 29 6.52 6.64 1.69
CA ILE A 29 6.06 6.25 0.35
C ILE A 29 6.83 7.07 -0.70
N PRO A 30 7.46 6.43 -1.70
CA PRO A 30 8.35 7.08 -2.65
C PRO A 30 7.56 7.77 -3.77
N TYR A 31 6.75 8.77 -3.42
CA TYR A 31 5.95 9.53 -4.38
C TYR A 31 6.82 10.17 -5.45
N GLY A 32 6.50 9.92 -6.73
CA GLY A 32 7.26 10.46 -7.86
C GLY A 32 8.70 9.96 -8.00
N ASP A 33 9.09 8.88 -7.31
CA ASP A 33 10.39 8.23 -7.50
C ASP A 33 10.31 7.16 -8.60
N ASP A 34 10.99 7.40 -9.73
CA ASP A 34 11.04 6.47 -10.86
C ASP A 34 11.66 5.10 -10.50
N ALA A 35 12.34 4.97 -9.35
CA ALA A 35 12.84 3.70 -8.84
C ALA A 35 11.73 2.76 -8.33
N TYR A 36 10.50 3.28 -8.16
CA TYR A 36 9.30 2.58 -7.73
C TYR A 36 8.12 2.90 -8.67
N PRO A 37 8.10 2.40 -9.92
CA PRO A 37 7.08 2.74 -10.92
C PRO A 37 5.63 2.61 -10.44
N LEU A 38 5.35 1.61 -9.58
CA LEU A 38 3.99 1.34 -9.13
C LEU A 38 3.61 2.17 -7.90
N LEU A 39 4.54 2.34 -6.95
CA LEU A 39 4.31 3.15 -5.75
C LEU A 39 4.40 4.65 -6.03
N SER A 40 5.17 5.07 -7.03
CA SER A 40 5.30 6.47 -7.44
C SER A 40 4.05 7.00 -8.12
N ALA A 41 3.23 6.10 -8.67
CA ALA A 41 1.91 6.40 -9.22
C ALA A 41 0.83 6.62 -8.14
N MET A 42 1.14 6.40 -6.86
CA MET A 42 0.22 6.74 -5.79
C MET A 42 0.04 8.26 -5.71
N ASP A 43 -1.20 8.69 -5.66
CA ASP A 43 -1.51 10.10 -5.40
C ASP A 43 -1.75 10.30 -3.89
N PRO A 44 -0.95 11.15 -3.20
CA PRO A 44 -1.18 11.46 -1.80
C PRO A 44 -2.43 12.33 -1.53
N GLY A 45 -3.11 12.83 -2.57
CA GLY A 45 -4.34 13.62 -2.45
C GLY A 45 -5.54 13.05 -3.21
N ASP A 46 -5.44 11.82 -3.71
CA ASP A 46 -6.55 11.11 -4.36
C ASP A 46 -6.49 9.60 -4.04
N TYR A 47 -7.50 8.86 -4.48
CA TYR A 47 -7.54 7.41 -4.30
C TYR A 47 -6.75 6.71 -5.40
N THR A 48 -5.88 5.78 -5.01
CA THR A 48 -5.19 4.89 -5.96
C THR A 48 -5.64 3.45 -5.74
N PHE A 49 -5.94 2.75 -6.83
CA PHE A 49 -6.38 1.35 -6.80
C PHE A 49 -5.34 0.45 -7.43
N PHE A 50 -5.00 -0.65 -6.75
CA PHE A 50 -4.16 -1.70 -7.30
C PHE A 50 -4.92 -3.01 -7.36
N ALA A 51 -5.07 -3.53 -8.57
CA ALA A 51 -5.73 -4.81 -8.81
C ALA A 51 -4.80 -5.98 -8.49
N GLN A 52 -5.39 -7.17 -8.32
CA GLN A 52 -4.66 -8.43 -8.15
C GLN A 52 -3.49 -8.61 -9.15
N ALA A 53 -3.68 -8.24 -10.42
CA ALA A 53 -2.66 -8.38 -11.46
C ALA A 53 -1.40 -7.54 -11.21
N GLN A 54 -1.52 -6.44 -10.44
CA GLN A 54 -0.41 -5.56 -10.08
C GLN A 54 0.29 -5.98 -8.79
N MET A 55 -0.29 -6.92 -8.02
CA MET A 55 0.25 -7.34 -6.72
C MET A 55 1.68 -7.91 -6.77
N PRO A 56 2.11 -8.67 -7.79
CA PRO A 56 3.49 -9.15 -7.84
C PRO A 56 4.52 -8.01 -7.89
N GLU A 57 4.26 -6.98 -8.70
CA GLU A 57 5.12 -5.81 -8.83
C GLU A 57 5.03 -4.91 -7.59
N PHE A 58 3.81 -4.68 -7.11
CA PHE A 58 3.57 -3.99 -5.84
C PHE A 58 4.36 -4.61 -4.69
N LEU A 59 4.27 -5.92 -4.49
CA LEU A 59 4.98 -6.63 -3.42
C LEU A 59 6.50 -6.52 -3.56
N ALA A 60 7.02 -6.55 -4.79
CA ALA A 60 8.46 -6.39 -5.02
C ALA A 60 8.94 -4.99 -4.60
N GLU A 61 8.21 -3.94 -4.98
CA GLU A 61 8.50 -2.56 -4.58
C GLU A 61 8.30 -2.33 -3.08
N TRP A 62 7.21 -2.85 -2.52
CA TRP A 62 6.85 -2.70 -1.12
C TRP A 62 7.87 -3.36 -0.19
N ARG A 63 8.37 -4.54 -0.55
CA ARG A 63 9.43 -5.23 0.20
C ARG A 63 10.75 -4.47 0.20
N ARG A 64 11.06 -3.74 -0.88
CA ARG A 64 12.22 -2.84 -0.93
C ARG A 64 12.06 -1.70 0.08
N LEU A 65 10.89 -1.08 0.17
CA LEU A 65 10.59 -0.08 1.21
C LEU A 65 10.70 -0.67 2.62
N LEU A 66 10.12 -1.84 2.85
CA LEU A 66 10.18 -2.52 4.15
C LEU A 66 11.62 -2.78 4.59
N SER A 67 12.49 -3.15 3.65
CA SER A 67 13.91 -3.37 3.93
C SER A 67 14.68 -2.08 4.25
N ALA A 68 14.22 -0.93 3.73
CA ALA A 68 14.83 0.38 3.93
C ALA A 68 14.27 1.12 5.15
N ALA A 69 13.11 0.72 5.68
CA ALA A 69 12.49 1.36 6.83
C ALA A 69 13.41 1.31 8.06
N GLU A 70 13.55 2.46 8.74
CA GLU A 70 14.46 2.59 9.89
C GLU A 70 13.73 2.40 11.22
N THR A 71 12.46 2.84 11.30
CA THR A 71 11.71 2.82 12.56
C THR A 71 10.87 1.54 12.72
N PRO A 72 10.65 1.08 13.96
CA PRO A 72 9.75 -0.05 14.23
C PRO A 72 8.31 0.21 13.77
N ASP A 73 7.82 1.46 13.92
CA ASP A 73 6.47 1.85 13.54
C ASP A 73 6.28 1.75 12.01
N ASP A 74 7.26 2.20 11.23
CA ASP A 74 7.27 2.08 9.77
C ASP A 74 7.27 0.62 9.33
N LYS A 75 8.15 -0.19 9.93
CA LYS A 75 8.23 -1.62 9.63
C LYS A 75 6.93 -2.34 9.94
N GLU A 76 6.30 -2.02 11.06
CA GLU A 76 5.03 -2.62 11.44
C GLU A 76 3.94 -2.27 10.42
N PHE A 77 3.82 -1.00 10.05
CA PHE A 77 2.87 -0.57 9.04
C PHE A 77 3.11 -1.25 7.69
N LEU A 78 4.33 -1.17 7.17
CA LEU A 78 4.69 -1.77 5.89
C LEU A 78 4.45 -3.29 5.90
N THR A 79 4.75 -3.98 7.00
CA THR A 79 4.47 -5.42 7.15
C THR A 79 2.97 -5.72 7.14
N ARG A 80 2.14 -4.87 7.75
CA ARG A 80 0.68 -5.06 7.74
C ARG A 80 0.11 -4.86 6.34
N VAL A 81 0.60 -3.87 5.59
CA VAL A 81 0.20 -3.64 4.20
C VAL A 81 0.67 -4.76 3.28
N GLU A 82 1.89 -5.27 3.49
CA GLU A 82 2.41 -6.42 2.75
C GLU A 82 1.44 -7.62 2.89
N LYS A 83 0.94 -7.90 4.10
CA LYS A 83 -0.04 -8.96 4.31
C LYS A 83 -1.36 -8.72 3.57
N LEU A 84 -1.83 -7.48 3.47
CA LEU A 84 -3.02 -7.15 2.67
C LEU A 84 -2.77 -7.38 1.18
N ALA A 85 -1.59 -7.02 0.67
CA ALA A 85 -1.19 -7.23 -0.71
C ALA A 85 -1.01 -8.72 -1.05
N GLU A 86 -0.41 -9.50 -0.16
CA GLU A 86 -0.29 -10.96 -0.30
C GLU A 86 -1.67 -11.63 -0.34
N ARG A 87 -2.59 -11.18 0.51
CA ARG A 87 -3.97 -11.63 0.51
C ARG A 87 -4.68 -11.25 -0.79
N CYS A 88 -4.51 -10.02 -1.26
CA CYS A 88 -5.04 -9.55 -2.54
C CYS A 88 -4.48 -10.35 -3.74
N ALA A 89 -3.22 -10.79 -3.68
CA ALA A 89 -2.61 -11.61 -4.71
C ALA A 89 -3.22 -13.02 -4.76
N ALA A 90 -3.53 -13.59 -3.59
CA ALA A 90 -4.06 -14.94 -3.44
C ALA A 90 -5.57 -15.05 -3.71
N GLU A 91 -6.35 -14.02 -3.38
CA GLU A 91 -7.81 -14.03 -3.50
C GLU A 91 -8.29 -13.38 -4.81
N PRO A 92 -8.96 -14.13 -5.70
CA PRO A 92 -9.52 -13.58 -6.93
C PRO A 92 -10.53 -12.47 -6.64
N GLY A 93 -10.48 -11.41 -7.46
CA GLY A 93 -11.44 -10.30 -7.34
C GLY A 93 -11.19 -9.38 -6.15
N CYS A 94 -10.00 -9.40 -5.57
CA CYS A 94 -9.59 -8.39 -4.60
C CYS A 94 -8.82 -7.25 -5.25
N TYR A 95 -8.88 -6.06 -4.63
CA TYR A 95 -8.03 -4.93 -4.94
C TYR A 95 -7.64 -4.18 -3.67
N LEU A 96 -6.49 -3.52 -3.70
CA LEU A 96 -6.08 -2.57 -2.67
C LEU A 96 -6.54 -1.17 -3.06
N LYS A 97 -7.13 -0.46 -2.10
CA LYS A 97 -7.42 0.97 -2.19
C LYS A 97 -6.47 1.71 -1.26
N PHE A 98 -5.73 2.65 -1.83
CA PHE A 98 -4.93 3.64 -1.15
C PHE A 98 -5.74 4.92 -1.08
N ASP A 99 -5.80 5.49 0.12
CA ASP A 99 -6.55 6.67 0.45
C ASP A 99 -5.56 7.75 0.87
N GLY A 100 -5.25 8.67 -0.05
CA GLY A 100 -4.54 9.89 0.24
C GLY A 100 -5.54 10.97 0.66
N ASP A 101 -5.63 11.24 1.96
CA ASP A 101 -6.45 12.32 2.55
C ASP A 101 -5.61 13.60 2.76
#